data_AF-A0A7Y4ZQU2-F1
#
_entry.id   AF-A0A7Y4ZQU2-F1
#
_cell.length_a   1.000
_cell.length_b   1.000
_cell.length_c   1.000
_cell.angle_alpha   90.00
_cell.angle_beta   90.00
_cell.angle_gamma   90.00
#
_symmetry.space_group_name_H-M   'P 1'
#
loop_
_entity.id
_entity.type
_entity.pdbx_description
1 polymer ?
#
loop_
_entity_poly.entity_id
_entity_poly.type
_entity_poly.pdbx_seq_one_letter_code
_entity_poly.pdbx_strand_id
1 'polypeptide(L)'
;MAQLTFRDFAGAIMGGDSARAAEVLQELLGLDASAASSAAAHFQTSMTADPSFMSKAMGLRAAVTGGTDDDIRALLGDCFGLSGTAAHDATAVLRKQYP
;
A
#
# COMPACT_ATOMS: atom_id res chain seq x y z
N MET A 1 0.32 -20.42 4.56
CA MET A 1 0.58 -19.06 5.07
C MET A 1 -0.53 -18.18 4.55
N ALA A 2 -1.24 -17.46 5.42
CA ALA A 2 -2.27 -16.51 4.96
C ALA A 2 -1.56 -15.36 4.26
N GLN A 3 -1.88 -15.11 2.99
CA GLN A 3 -1.37 -13.93 2.28
C GLN A 3 -1.86 -12.69 3.02
N LEU A 4 -0.91 -11.84 3.42
CA LEU A 4 -1.24 -10.54 4.01
C LEU A 4 -1.98 -9.71 2.96
N THR A 5 -3.05 -9.05 3.38
CA THR A 5 -3.90 -8.27 2.47
C THR A 5 -3.91 -6.79 2.85
N PHE A 6 -4.34 -5.94 1.94
CA PHE A 6 -4.58 -4.51 2.24
C PHE A 6 -5.55 -4.30 3.42
N ARG A 7 -6.40 -5.30 3.72
CA ARG A 7 -7.27 -5.27 4.91
C ARG A 7 -6.47 -5.47 6.20
N ASP A 8 -5.48 -6.34 6.21
CA ASP A 8 -4.56 -6.53 7.36
C ASP A 8 -3.76 -5.25 7.60
N PHE A 9 -3.27 -4.62 6.54
CA PHE A 9 -2.61 -3.31 6.60
C PHE A 9 -3.53 -2.24 7.21
N ALA A 10 -4.74 -2.08 6.68
CA ALA A 10 -5.69 -1.10 7.19
C ALA A 10 -6.06 -1.36 8.65
N GLY A 11 -6.20 -2.64 9.04
CA GLY A 11 -6.42 -3.04 10.43
C GLY A 11 -5.27 -2.64 11.35
N ALA A 12 -4.02 -2.85 10.92
CA ALA A 12 -2.83 -2.46 11.67
C ALA A 12 -2.72 -0.94 11.83
N ILE A 13 -2.92 -0.17 10.74
CA ILE A 13 -2.91 1.31 10.79
C ILE A 13 -4.01 1.84 11.73
N MET A 14 -5.24 1.34 11.62
CA MET A 14 -6.35 1.75 12.50
C MET A 14 -6.13 1.35 13.95
N GLY A 15 -5.46 0.23 14.20
CA GLY A 15 -5.06 -0.22 15.53
C GLY A 15 -3.89 0.57 16.14
N GLY A 16 -3.27 1.49 15.38
CA GLY A 16 -2.08 2.22 15.82
C GLY A 16 -0.79 1.40 15.78
N ASP A 17 -0.80 0.24 15.12
CA ASP A 17 0.34 -0.66 15.01
C ASP A 17 1.11 -0.41 13.70
N SER A 18 1.90 0.66 13.70
CA SER A 18 2.69 1.07 12.53
C SER A 18 3.80 0.06 12.19
N ALA A 19 4.31 -0.69 13.18
CA ALA A 19 5.29 -1.73 12.95
C ALA A 19 4.69 -2.90 12.16
N ARG A 20 3.51 -3.37 12.59
CA ARG A 20 2.78 -4.40 11.85
C ARG A 20 2.36 -3.93 10.46
N ALA A 21 1.96 -2.66 10.32
CA ALA A 21 1.62 -2.08 9.03
C ALA A 21 2.82 -2.08 8.06
N ALA A 22 4.03 -1.78 8.55
CA ALA A 22 5.25 -1.85 7.75
C ALA A 22 5.55 -3.30 7.31
N GLU A 23 5.50 -4.29 8.21
CA GLU A 23 5.71 -5.70 7.85
C GLU A 23 4.74 -6.16 6.74
N VAL A 24 3.47 -5.75 6.85
CA VAL A 24 2.46 -6.07 5.84
C VAL A 24 2.82 -5.46 4.49
N LEU A 25 3.29 -4.21 4.45
CA LEU A 25 3.73 -3.58 3.19
C LEU A 25 4.99 -4.22 2.61
N GLN A 26 5.91 -4.69 3.44
CA GLN A 26 7.10 -5.41 2.96
C GLN A 26 6.70 -6.66 2.18
N GLU A 27 5.75 -7.44 2.69
CA GLU A 27 5.28 -8.66 2.01
C GLU A 27 4.34 -8.37 0.82
N LEU A 28 3.42 -7.41 0.95
CA LEU A 28 2.46 -7.08 -0.12
C LEU A 28 3.11 -6.41 -1.32
N LEU A 29 4.06 -5.50 -1.07
CA LEU A 29 4.66 -4.64 -2.09
C LEU A 29 6.11 -5.02 -2.37
N GLY A 30 6.69 -5.99 -1.67
CA GLY A 30 8.09 -6.38 -1.82
C GLY A 30 9.06 -5.27 -1.42
N LEU A 31 8.67 -4.40 -0.49
CA LEU A 31 9.47 -3.26 -0.06
C LEU A 31 10.50 -3.67 0.99
N ASP A 32 11.60 -2.92 1.05
CA ASP A 32 12.52 -2.97 2.18
C ASP A 32 11.88 -2.38 3.46
N ALA A 33 12.44 -2.71 4.63
CA ALA A 33 11.92 -2.23 5.92
C ALA A 33 11.85 -0.70 6.02
N SER A 34 12.82 0.02 5.45
CA SER A 34 12.87 1.48 5.46
C SER A 34 11.79 2.09 4.56
N ALA A 35 11.63 1.58 3.34
CA ALA A 35 10.60 1.99 2.41
C ALA A 35 9.20 1.66 2.94
N ALA A 36 9.00 0.48 3.52
CA ALA A 36 7.74 0.07 4.11
C ALA A 36 7.34 0.91 5.32
N SER A 37 8.30 1.24 6.20
CA SER A 37 8.05 2.13 7.34
C SER A 37 7.67 3.54 6.88
N SER A 38 8.38 4.08 5.88
CA SER A 38 8.07 5.38 5.29
C SER A 38 6.68 5.39 4.63
N ALA A 39 6.34 4.33 3.90
CA ALA A 39 5.04 4.15 3.27
C ALA A 39 3.89 4.05 4.28
N ALA A 40 4.08 3.28 5.36
CA ALA A 40 3.09 3.18 6.44
C ALA A 40 2.88 4.53 7.14
N ALA A 41 3.96 5.26 7.42
CA ALA A 41 3.89 6.60 8.03
C ALA A 41 3.20 7.62 7.11
N HIS A 42 3.48 7.56 5.80
CA HIS A 42 2.82 8.40 4.79
C HIS A 42 1.32 8.12 4.77
N PHE A 43 0.94 6.84 4.71
CA PHE A 43 -0.46 6.42 4.71
C PHE A 43 -1.20 6.89 5.97
N GLN A 44 -0.59 6.72 7.15
CA GLN A 44 -1.17 7.15 8.42
C GLN A 44 -1.36 8.67 8.47
N THR A 45 -0.38 9.42 7.98
CA THR A 45 -0.43 10.89 7.90
C THR A 45 -1.56 11.32 6.95
N SER A 46 -1.64 10.75 5.76
CA SER A 46 -2.67 11.05 4.76
C SER A 46 -4.07 10.67 5.25
N MET A 47 -4.22 9.54 5.94
CA MET A 47 -5.50 9.11 6.54
C MET A 47 -5.97 10.05 7.65
N THR A 48 -5.03 10.61 8.42
CA THR A 48 -5.35 11.57 9.49
C THR A 48 -5.66 12.95 8.91
N ALA A 49 -5.02 13.32 7.80
CA ALA A 49 -5.23 14.59 7.11
C ALA A 49 -6.54 14.62 6.31
N ASP A 50 -6.93 13.51 5.70
CA ASP A 50 -8.16 13.41 4.90
C ASP A 50 -8.93 12.11 5.22
N PRO A 51 -10.14 12.18 5.79
CA PRO A 51 -10.95 10.99 6.04
C PRO A 51 -11.46 10.33 4.74
N SER A 52 -11.48 11.08 3.63
CA SER A 52 -11.83 10.58 2.30
C SER A 52 -10.75 9.67 1.70
N PHE A 53 -9.52 9.73 2.24
CA PHE A 53 -8.38 8.94 1.82
C PHE A 53 -8.64 7.44 1.93
N MET A 54 -9.45 7.01 2.91
CA MET A 54 -9.85 5.61 3.03
C MET A 54 -10.60 5.11 1.79
N SER A 55 -11.46 5.94 1.19
CA SER A 55 -12.15 5.63 -0.07
C SER A 55 -11.17 5.54 -1.24
N LYS A 56 -10.13 6.38 -1.24
CA LYS A 56 -9.06 6.33 -2.24
C LYS A 56 -8.21 5.07 -2.12
N ALA A 57 -7.86 4.68 -0.90
CA ALA A 57 -7.15 3.43 -0.60
C ALA A 57 -7.97 2.19 -0.98
N MET A 58 -9.30 2.23 -0.87
CA MET A 58 -10.16 1.18 -1.45
C MET A 58 -10.09 1.15 -2.98
N GLY A 59 -9.92 2.31 -3.63
CA GLY A 59 -9.65 2.42 -5.07
C GLY A 59 -8.38 1.69 -5.50
N LEU A 60 -7.33 1.68 -4.67
CA LEU A 60 -6.12 0.88 -4.93
C LEU A 60 -6.47 -0.58 -5.13
N ARG A 61 -7.29 -1.18 -4.24
CA ARG A 61 -7.72 -2.58 -4.37
C ARG A 61 -8.40 -2.84 -5.72
N ALA A 62 -9.30 -1.96 -6.14
CA ALA A 62 -9.96 -2.07 -7.44
C ALA A 62 -8.96 -1.96 -8.60
N ALA A 63 -8.02 -1.01 -8.52
CA ALA A 63 -6.96 -0.83 -9.50
C ALA A 63 -6.04 -2.06 -9.61
N VAL A 64 -5.70 -2.73 -8.49
CA VAL A 64 -4.88 -3.95 -8.54
C VAL A 64 -5.59 -5.11 -9.23
N THR A 65 -6.90 -5.23 -9.06
CA THR A 65 -7.69 -6.36 -9.60
C THR A 65 -8.20 -6.17 -11.03
N GLY A 66 -8.24 -4.93 -11.55
CA GLY A 66 -8.82 -4.68 -12.87
C GLY A 66 -8.42 -3.36 -13.51
N GLY A 67 -7.56 -2.58 -12.87
CA GLY A 67 -7.00 -1.35 -13.41
C GLY A 67 -5.74 -1.58 -14.23
N THR A 68 -5.16 -0.48 -14.71
CA THR A 68 -3.88 -0.47 -15.43
C THR A 68 -2.70 -0.34 -14.46
N ASP A 69 -1.50 -0.72 -14.91
CA ASP A 69 -0.29 -0.53 -14.09
C ASP A 69 -0.02 0.94 -13.75
N ASP A 70 -0.45 1.84 -14.63
CA ASP A 70 -0.31 3.28 -14.42
C ASP A 70 -1.21 3.76 -13.27
N ASP A 71 -2.45 3.28 -13.21
CA ASP A 71 -3.39 3.54 -12.12
C ASP A 71 -2.85 3.05 -10.77
N ILE A 72 -2.30 1.82 -10.76
CA ILE A 72 -1.68 1.25 -9.56
C ILE A 72 -0.51 2.12 -9.11
N ARG A 73 0.40 2.51 -10.02
CA ARG A 73 1.56 3.35 -9.69
C ARG A 73 1.15 4.72 -9.17
N ALA A 74 0.14 5.35 -9.78
CA ALA A 74 -0.39 6.64 -9.34
C ALA A 74 -0.95 6.53 -7.91
N LEU A 75 -1.73 5.48 -7.62
CA LEU A 75 -2.27 5.24 -6.28
C LEU A 75 -1.20 4.84 -5.28
N LEU A 76 -0.17 4.10 -5.68
CA LEU A 76 0.97 3.79 -4.81
C LEU A 76 1.75 5.05 -4.43
N GLY A 77 1.94 5.97 -5.38
CA GLY A 77 2.58 7.26 -5.10
C GLY A 77 1.75 8.16 -4.19
N ASP A 78 0.45 8.19 -4.40
CA ASP A 78 -0.43 9.03 -3.58
C ASP A 78 -0.69 8.45 -2.18
N CYS A 79 -0.90 7.13 -2.08
CA CYS A 79 -1.24 6.50 -0.81
C CYS A 79 -0.02 6.18 0.06
N PHE A 80 1.12 5.87 -0.56
CA PHE A 80 2.31 5.39 0.14
C PHE A 80 3.55 6.24 -0.11
N GLY A 81 3.45 7.32 -0.91
CA GLY A 81 4.61 8.14 -1.25
C GLY A 81 5.64 7.41 -2.12
N LEU A 82 5.28 6.30 -2.77
CA LEU A 82 6.20 5.50 -3.58
C LEU A 82 6.42 6.16 -4.95
N SER A 83 7.66 6.17 -5.43
CA SER A 83 7.99 6.79 -6.72
C SER A 83 9.16 6.08 -7.39
N GLY A 84 9.29 6.27 -8.70
CA GLY A 84 10.39 5.69 -9.49
C GLY A 84 10.41 4.16 -9.42
N THR A 85 11.59 3.60 -9.15
CA THR A 85 11.83 2.15 -9.13
C THR A 85 10.97 1.42 -8.09
N ALA A 86 10.80 1.99 -6.89
CA ALA A 86 10.02 1.36 -5.82
C ALA A 86 8.53 1.18 -6.19
N ALA A 87 7.95 2.15 -6.89
CA ALA A 87 6.58 2.03 -7.40
C ALA A 87 6.50 0.96 -8.50
N HIS A 88 7.53 0.86 -9.35
CA HIS A 88 7.60 -0.13 -10.42
C HIS A 88 7.68 -1.56 -9.89
N ASP A 89 8.56 -1.79 -8.90
CA ASP A 89 8.73 -3.10 -8.25
C ASP A 89 7.46 -3.49 -7.49
N ALA A 90 6.87 -2.56 -6.73
CA ALA A 90 5.62 -2.79 -6.00
C ALA A 90 4.47 -3.17 -6.93
N THR A 91 4.30 -2.49 -8.07
CA THR A 91 3.30 -2.87 -9.08
C THR A 91 3.55 -4.26 -9.65
N ALA A 92 4.82 -4.60 -9.96
CA ALA A 92 5.16 -5.92 -10.47
C ALA A 92 4.88 -7.04 -9.45
N VAL A 93 5.13 -6.80 -8.17
CA VAL A 93 4.78 -7.73 -7.08
C VAL A 93 3.26 -7.87 -6.98
N LEU A 94 2.53 -6.75 -6.97
CA LEU A 94 1.07 -6.76 -6.89
C LEU A 94 0.42 -7.52 -8.04
N ARG A 95 0.90 -7.36 -9.28
CA ARG A 95 0.40 -8.11 -10.44
C ARG A 95 0.64 -9.61 -10.36
N LYS A 96 1.71 -10.04 -9.70
CA LYS A 96 1.94 -11.47 -9.45
C LYS A 96 0.98 -12.03 -8.40
N GLN A 97 0.59 -11.21 -7.43
CA GLN A 97 -0.34 -11.59 -6.36
C GLN A 97 -1.82 -11.50 -6.78
N TYR A 98 -2.16 -10.59 -7.68
CA TYR A 98 -3.50 -10.32 -8.19
C TYR A 98 -3.52 -10.38 -9.74
N PRO A 99 -3.54 -11.59 -10.33
CA PRO A 99 -3.61 -11.77 -11.78
C PRO A 99 -4.99 -11.45 -12.38
#